data_AF-C6PSE3-F1
#
_entry.id   AF-C6PSE3-F1
#
_cell.length_a   1.000
_cell.length_b   1.000
_cell.length_c   1.000
_cell.angle_alpha   90.00
_cell.angle_beta   90.00
_cell.angle_gamma   90.00
#
_symmetry.space_group_name_H-M   'P 1'
#
loop_
_entity.id
_entity.type
_entity.pdbx_description
1 polymer ?
#
loop_
_entity_poly.entity_id
_entity_poly.type
_entity_poly.pdbx_seq_one_letter_code
_entity_poly.pdbx_strand_id
1 'polypeptide(L)'
;MMKKIIKAYNDTKIAIIQKLSQSDEGTLQETEFLDDGTIYCRIERLKEKFSSVNQEIEMLINYDKKDNYYTEKLRQLNTKKNEISLNLAFLASNNLNNLDTCEKITTGLNTDFKLCITALKYYKVGDEKSAFESFYEYFKNKSGVIDHYLINKIYGLLLYKYKQYKIALPLLRKSAEKRPEDVEIHRILKEIYLILSMKHEEKIEKNILEVLGA
;
A
#
# COMPACT_ATOMS: atom_id res chain seq x y z
N MET A 1 -32.01 7.26 -15.11
CA MET A 1 -31.71 6.06 -14.29
C MET A 1 -30.21 5.88 -14.09
N MET A 2 -29.42 5.76 -15.17
CA MET A 2 -27.95 5.60 -15.13
C MET A 2 -27.20 6.71 -14.38
N LYS A 3 -27.58 7.99 -14.57
CA LYS A 3 -27.00 9.13 -13.81
C LYS A 3 -27.18 9.00 -12.28
N LYS A 4 -28.32 8.47 -11.81
CA LYS A 4 -28.59 8.24 -10.38
C LYS A 4 -27.76 7.09 -9.81
N ILE A 5 -27.57 6.02 -10.59
CA ILE A 5 -26.75 4.87 -10.20
C ILE A 5 -25.27 5.27 -10.07
N ILE A 6 -24.76 6.04 -11.02
CA ILE A 6 -23.38 6.55 -10.99
C ILE A 6 -23.16 7.47 -9.78
N LYS A 7 -24.11 8.36 -9.50
CA LYS A 7 -24.05 9.23 -8.32
C LYS A 7 -24.01 8.43 -7.01
N ALA A 8 -24.95 7.50 -6.82
CA ALA A 8 -24.98 6.65 -5.63
C ALA A 8 -23.70 5.82 -5.44
N TYR A 9 -23.12 5.32 -6.53
CA TYR A 9 -21.84 4.63 -6.51
C TYR A 9 -20.68 5.56 -6.09
N ASN A 10 -20.65 6.80 -6.59
CA ASN A 10 -19.65 7.79 -6.23
C ASN A 10 -19.76 8.18 -4.75
N ASP A 11 -20.97 8.45 -4.26
CA ASP A 11 -21.24 8.80 -2.86
C ASP A 11 -20.75 7.68 -1.91
N THR A 12 -21.02 6.43 -2.28
CA THR A 12 -20.57 5.26 -1.52
C THR A 12 -19.04 5.17 -1.46
N LYS A 13 -18.36 5.40 -2.59
CA LYS A 13 -16.89 5.41 -2.64
C LYS A 13 -16.28 6.52 -1.79
N ILE A 14 -16.88 7.70 -1.77
CA ILE A 14 -16.44 8.82 -0.92
C ILE A 14 -16.55 8.44 0.56
N ALA A 15 -17.70 7.92 0.99
CA ALA A 15 -17.91 7.53 2.38
C ALA A 15 -16.93 6.44 2.85
N ILE A 16 -16.56 5.51 1.96
CA ILE A 16 -15.54 4.49 2.23
C ILE A 16 -14.16 5.13 2.43
N ILE A 17 -13.78 6.06 1.56
CA ILE A 17 -12.48 6.75 1.64
C ILE A 17 -12.39 7.63 2.90
N GLN A 18 -13.46 8.32 3.29
CA GLN A 18 -13.50 9.15 4.49
C GLN A 18 -13.25 8.36 5.78
N LYS A 19 -13.60 7.06 5.83
CA LYS A 19 -13.39 6.20 7.01
C LYS A 19 -11.92 5.87 7.31
N LEU A 20 -10.97 6.22 6.44
CA LEU A 20 -9.55 5.91 6.64
C LEU A 20 -8.83 6.83 7.66
N SER A 21 -9.52 7.75 8.35
CA SER A 21 -8.92 8.66 9.36
C SER A 21 -9.46 8.44 10.77
N GLN A 22 -8.55 8.32 11.73
CA GLN A 22 -8.76 8.68 13.13
C GLN A 22 -7.69 9.71 13.54
N SER A 23 -8.15 10.86 14.05
CA SER A 23 -7.50 11.94 14.82
C SER A 23 -6.33 12.79 14.25
N ASP A 24 -6.60 14.11 14.30
CA ASP A 24 -5.81 15.35 14.52
C ASP A 24 -4.48 15.72 13.85
N GLU A 25 -4.40 17.04 13.62
CA GLU A 25 -3.48 17.84 12.81
C GLU A 25 -1.98 17.66 13.05
N GLY A 26 -1.20 17.84 11.97
CA GLY A 26 0.24 18.10 12.05
C GLY A 26 0.93 18.10 10.70
N THR A 27 1.41 19.26 10.27
CA THR A 27 2.33 19.45 9.12
C THR A 27 3.68 18.75 9.32
N LEU A 28 4.22 18.11 8.26
CA LEU A 28 5.65 18.22 7.86
C LEU A 28 5.93 17.54 6.51
N GLN A 29 6.99 18.02 5.86
CA GLN A 29 7.49 17.62 4.55
C GLN A 29 8.92 17.06 4.74
N GLU A 30 9.30 16.11 3.88
CA GLU A 30 10.68 15.67 3.57
C GLU A 30 11.41 14.70 4.52
N THR A 31 10.95 13.44 4.58
CA THR A 31 11.84 12.28 4.80
C THR A 31 11.45 11.12 3.86
N GLU A 32 12.43 10.30 3.43
CA GLU A 32 12.16 9.04 2.71
C GLU A 32 11.61 7.92 3.62
N PHE A 33 11.69 8.12 4.94
CA PHE A 33 11.10 7.26 5.96
C PHE A 33 9.58 7.25 5.88
N LEU A 34 9.00 6.08 6.18
CA LEU A 34 7.56 5.86 6.15
C LEU A 34 7.02 5.78 7.59
N ASP A 35 7.14 6.91 8.31
CA ASP A 35 6.46 7.07 9.58
C ASP A 35 4.94 7.19 9.39
N ASP A 36 4.18 6.92 10.45
CA ASP A 36 2.71 6.91 10.39
C ASP A 36 2.13 8.29 10.05
N GLY A 37 2.80 9.37 10.49
CA GLY A 37 2.41 10.76 10.19
C GLY A 37 2.51 11.10 8.70
N THR A 38 3.57 10.65 8.04
CA THR A 38 3.80 10.84 6.60
C THR A 38 2.77 10.08 5.78
N ILE A 39 2.46 8.82 6.15
CA ILE A 39 1.40 8.04 5.51
C ILE A 39 0.06 8.76 5.66
N TYR A 40 -0.26 9.21 6.87
CA TYR A 40 -1.49 9.94 7.18
C TYR A 40 -1.63 11.21 6.32
N CYS A 41 -0.62 12.09 6.32
CA CYS A 41 -0.65 13.34 5.54
C CYS A 41 -0.83 13.09 4.05
N ARG A 42 -0.18 12.04 3.50
CA ARG A 42 -0.36 11.65 2.09
C ARG A 42 -1.75 11.13 1.81
N ILE A 43 -2.34 10.35 2.72
CA ILE A 43 -3.72 9.88 2.62
C ILE A 43 -4.68 11.08 2.59
N GLU A 44 -4.55 12.04 3.51
CA GLU A 44 -5.45 13.22 3.55
C GLU A 44 -5.38 14.04 2.25
N ARG A 45 -4.17 14.33 1.76
CA ARG A 45 -3.99 15.01 0.45
C ARG A 45 -4.63 14.24 -0.71
N LEU A 46 -4.59 12.91 -0.69
CA LEU A 46 -5.24 12.08 -1.71
C LEU A 46 -6.77 12.09 -1.56
N LYS A 47 -7.30 12.17 -0.34
CA LYS A 47 -8.75 12.32 -0.09
C LYS A 47 -9.28 13.64 -0.65
N GLU A 48 -8.58 14.74 -0.42
CA GLU A 48 -8.94 16.06 -0.97
C GLU A 48 -8.97 16.03 -2.50
N LYS A 49 -7.91 15.48 -3.11
CA LYS A 49 -7.83 15.27 -4.57
C LYS A 49 -8.96 14.39 -5.09
N PHE A 50 -9.28 13.32 -4.37
CA PHE A 50 -10.38 12.42 -4.73
C PHE A 50 -11.74 13.14 -4.71
N SER A 51 -11.99 13.94 -3.66
CA SER A 51 -13.20 14.73 -3.52
C SER A 51 -13.34 15.75 -4.66
N SER A 52 -12.27 16.51 -4.94
CA SER A 52 -12.25 17.48 -6.03
C SER A 52 -12.52 16.84 -7.40
N VAL A 53 -11.90 15.70 -7.70
CA VAL A 53 -12.14 14.98 -8.96
C VAL A 53 -13.59 14.47 -9.05
N ASN A 54 -14.17 13.98 -7.95
CA ASN A 54 -15.58 13.55 -7.97
C ASN A 54 -16.55 14.71 -8.17
N GLN A 55 -16.31 15.84 -7.52
CA GLN A 55 -17.12 17.05 -7.72
C GLN A 55 -17.09 17.47 -9.19
N GLU A 56 -15.92 17.43 -9.84
CA GLU A 56 -15.81 17.72 -11.27
C GLU A 56 -16.58 16.72 -12.14
N ILE A 57 -16.48 15.41 -11.84
CA ILE A 57 -17.26 14.37 -12.52
C ILE A 57 -18.76 14.63 -12.36
N GLU A 58 -19.23 14.95 -11.15
CA GLU A 58 -20.64 15.23 -10.87
C GLU A 58 -21.14 16.47 -11.62
N MET A 59 -20.35 17.54 -11.64
CA MET A 59 -20.66 18.74 -12.42
C MET A 59 -20.82 18.41 -13.91
N LEU A 60 -19.92 17.60 -14.48
CA LEU A 60 -19.98 17.19 -15.88
C LEU A 60 -21.15 16.24 -16.18
N ILE A 61 -21.55 15.37 -15.26
CA ILE A 61 -22.72 14.49 -15.42
C ILE A 61 -24.03 15.29 -15.38
N ASN A 62 -24.08 16.32 -14.53
CA ASN A 62 -25.24 17.20 -14.39
C ASN A 62 -25.37 18.17 -15.56
N TYR A 63 -24.26 18.55 -16.21
CA TYR A 63 -24.29 19.30 -17.47
C TYR A 63 -24.78 18.43 -18.63
N ASP A 64 -25.83 18.86 -19.34
CA ASP A 64 -26.52 18.02 -20.35
C ASP A 64 -25.92 18.10 -21.78
N LYS A 65 -24.67 18.57 -21.91
CA LYS A 65 -23.96 18.62 -23.20
C LYS A 65 -23.18 17.33 -23.42
N LYS A 66 -23.63 16.50 -24.35
CA LYS A 66 -22.96 15.25 -24.75
C LYS A 66 -22.21 15.43 -26.06
N ASP A 67 -21.10 16.15 -26.00
CA ASP A 67 -20.14 16.21 -27.12
C ASP A 67 -18.93 15.31 -26.83
N ASN A 68 -18.16 14.93 -27.86
CA ASN A 68 -16.97 14.08 -27.77
C ASN A 68 -15.96 14.59 -26.74
N TYR A 69 -15.83 15.91 -26.61
CA TYR A 69 -15.00 16.53 -25.57
C TYR A 69 -15.42 16.13 -24.14
N TYR A 70 -16.72 16.08 -23.84
CA TYR A 70 -17.23 15.74 -22.51
C TYR A 70 -16.99 14.28 -22.18
N THR A 71 -17.23 13.40 -23.15
CA THR A 71 -16.98 11.96 -23.01
C THR A 71 -15.50 11.70 -22.72
N GLU A 72 -14.61 12.37 -23.45
CA GLU A 72 -13.16 12.24 -23.25
C GLU A 72 -12.71 12.79 -21.89
N LYS A 73 -13.21 13.96 -21.49
CA LYS A 73 -12.90 14.55 -20.19
C LYS A 73 -13.39 13.67 -19.02
N LEU A 74 -14.60 13.11 -19.13
CA LEU A 74 -15.11 12.15 -18.14
C LEU A 74 -14.26 10.89 -18.06
N ARG A 75 -13.77 10.38 -19.20
CA ARG A 75 -12.84 9.24 -19.21
C ARG A 75 -11.55 9.56 -18.47
N GLN A 76 -10.95 10.71 -18.75
CA GLN A 76 -9.72 11.17 -18.08
C GLN A 76 -9.91 11.32 -16.56
N LEU A 77 -11.01 11.94 -16.14
CA LEU A 77 -11.32 12.10 -14.71
C LEU A 77 -11.56 10.75 -14.02
N ASN A 78 -12.22 9.80 -14.68
CA ASN A 78 -12.39 8.46 -14.13
C ASN A 78 -11.05 7.70 -14.02
N THR A 79 -10.15 7.84 -15.00
CA THR A 79 -8.79 7.28 -14.91
C THR A 79 -8.05 7.87 -13.71
N LYS A 80 -8.03 9.20 -13.58
CA LYS A 80 -7.41 9.90 -12.45
C LYS A 80 -8.01 9.48 -11.11
N LYS A 81 -9.34 9.32 -11.05
CA LYS A 81 -10.05 8.81 -9.87
C LYS A 81 -9.58 7.40 -9.48
N ASN A 82 -9.41 6.52 -10.47
CA ASN A 82 -8.93 5.15 -10.25
C ASN A 82 -7.47 5.13 -9.77
N GLU A 83 -6.61 5.97 -10.32
CA GLU A 83 -5.22 6.14 -9.86
C GLU A 83 -5.16 6.62 -8.40
N ILE A 84 -5.94 7.66 -8.05
CA ILE A 84 -6.03 8.15 -6.67
C ILE A 84 -6.54 7.05 -5.73
N SER A 85 -7.55 6.29 -6.16
CA SER A 85 -8.10 5.17 -5.38
C SER A 85 -7.05 4.09 -5.12
N LEU A 86 -6.26 3.74 -6.15
CA LEU A 86 -5.17 2.77 -6.02
C LEU A 86 -4.09 3.28 -5.06
N ASN A 87 -3.69 4.54 -5.17
CA ASN A 87 -2.70 5.15 -4.27
C ASN A 87 -3.18 5.21 -2.82
N LEU A 88 -4.46 5.51 -2.60
CA LEU A 88 -5.09 5.44 -1.27
C LEU A 88 -5.01 4.03 -0.69
N ALA A 89 -5.43 3.03 -1.47
CA ALA A 89 -5.37 1.63 -1.03
C ALA A 89 -3.94 1.18 -0.73
N PHE A 90 -2.98 1.58 -1.57
CA PHE A 90 -1.55 1.27 -1.42
C PHE A 90 -0.94 1.86 -0.15
N LEU A 91 -1.25 3.13 0.18
CA LEU A 91 -0.75 3.73 1.41
C LEU A 91 -1.45 3.13 2.64
N ALA A 92 -2.78 3.06 2.60
CA ALA A 92 -3.58 2.60 3.73
C ALA A 92 -3.34 1.12 4.07
N SER A 93 -2.92 0.29 3.12
CA SER A 93 -2.56 -1.12 3.36
C SER A 93 -1.29 -1.32 4.17
N ASN A 94 -0.54 -0.26 4.53
CA ASN A 94 0.50 -0.35 5.57
C ASN A 94 -0.06 -0.54 6.99
N ASN A 95 -1.38 -0.52 7.16
CA ASN A 95 -2.06 -0.86 8.40
C ASN A 95 -3.04 -2.03 8.17
N LEU A 96 -2.83 -3.15 8.87
CA LEU A 96 -3.65 -4.35 8.78
C LEU A 96 -5.12 -4.12 9.16
N ASN A 97 -5.45 -3.04 9.87
CA ASN A 97 -6.83 -2.70 10.22
C ASN A 97 -7.60 -2.03 9.08
N ASN A 98 -6.91 -1.54 8.06
CA ASN A 98 -7.53 -0.88 6.91
C ASN A 98 -7.86 -1.82 5.74
N LEU A 99 -7.48 -3.10 5.83
CA LEU A 99 -7.51 -4.01 4.68
C LEU A 99 -8.90 -4.20 4.06
N ASP A 100 -9.97 -4.25 4.87
CA ASP A 100 -11.34 -4.36 4.35
C ASP A 100 -11.76 -3.11 3.57
N THR A 101 -11.27 -1.95 3.99
CA THR A 101 -11.49 -0.68 3.28
C THR A 101 -10.67 -0.65 1.99
N CYS A 102 -9.40 -1.09 2.02
CA CYS A 102 -8.55 -1.19 0.83
C CYS A 102 -9.13 -2.15 -0.22
N GLU A 103 -9.68 -3.29 0.20
CA GLU A 103 -10.35 -4.26 -0.68
C GLU A 103 -11.57 -3.63 -1.36
N LYS A 104 -12.41 -2.90 -0.62
CA LYS A 104 -13.56 -2.18 -1.18
C LYS A 104 -13.17 -1.09 -2.16
N ILE A 105 -12.10 -0.34 -1.87
CA ILE A 105 -11.58 0.71 -2.77
C ILE A 105 -11.05 0.11 -4.07
N THR A 106 -10.34 -1.01 -3.97
CA THR A 106 -9.75 -1.71 -5.12
C THR A 106 -10.75 -2.57 -5.90
N THR A 107 -11.93 -2.82 -5.34
CA THR A 107 -13.03 -3.51 -6.03
C THR A 107 -13.44 -2.73 -7.28
N GLY A 108 -13.32 -3.38 -8.44
CA GLY A 108 -13.62 -2.79 -9.75
C GLY A 108 -12.47 -2.01 -10.39
N LEU A 109 -11.30 -1.94 -9.74
CA LEU A 109 -10.07 -1.45 -10.39
C LEU A 109 -9.40 -2.60 -11.15
N ASN A 110 -8.92 -2.32 -12.36
CA ASN A 110 -8.09 -3.26 -13.11
C ASN A 110 -6.65 -3.22 -12.59
N THR A 111 -6.42 -3.88 -11.44
CA THR A 111 -5.11 -3.94 -10.80
C THR A 111 -4.87 -5.32 -10.19
N ASP A 112 -3.61 -5.75 -10.22
CA ASP A 112 -3.14 -6.96 -9.53
C ASP A 112 -2.83 -6.70 -8.05
N PHE A 113 -2.78 -5.43 -7.61
CA PHE A 113 -2.51 -5.06 -6.21
C PHE A 113 -3.49 -5.65 -5.20
N LYS A 114 -4.70 -6.02 -5.66
CA LYS A 114 -5.66 -6.80 -4.87
C LYS A 114 -5.06 -8.09 -4.28
N LEU A 115 -4.11 -8.72 -4.99
CA LEU A 115 -3.41 -9.92 -4.51
C LEU A 115 -2.60 -9.62 -3.23
N CYS A 116 -1.95 -8.46 -3.15
CA CYS A 116 -1.25 -8.05 -1.94
C CYS A 116 -2.22 -7.80 -0.78
N ILE A 117 -3.36 -7.16 -1.02
CA ILE A 117 -4.38 -6.94 0.02
C ILE A 117 -4.90 -8.29 0.54
N THR A 118 -5.21 -9.22 -0.36
CA THR A 118 -5.62 -10.59 -0.01
C THR A 118 -4.53 -11.31 0.80
N ALA A 119 -3.27 -11.21 0.38
CA ALA A 119 -2.14 -11.82 1.09
C ALA A 119 -2.01 -11.28 2.52
N LEU A 120 -2.12 -9.96 2.71
CA LEU A 120 -2.11 -9.32 4.03
C LEU A 120 -3.29 -9.78 4.90
N LYS A 121 -4.47 -10.00 4.32
CA LYS A 121 -5.64 -10.53 5.05
C LYS A 121 -5.40 -11.97 5.52
N TYR A 122 -4.88 -12.83 4.65
CA TYR A 122 -4.51 -14.20 5.03
C TYR A 122 -3.46 -14.21 6.14
N TYR A 123 -2.43 -13.39 6.02
CA TYR A 123 -1.40 -13.26 7.04
C TYR A 123 -1.98 -12.80 8.39
N LYS A 124 -2.90 -11.81 8.38
CA LYS A 124 -3.57 -11.29 9.59
C LYS A 124 -4.32 -12.39 10.37
N VAL A 125 -4.89 -13.37 9.67
CA VAL A 125 -5.61 -14.49 10.30
C VAL A 125 -4.73 -15.72 10.58
N GLY A 126 -3.42 -15.62 10.34
CA GLY A 126 -2.45 -16.69 10.58
C GLY A 126 -2.32 -17.71 9.44
N ASP A 127 -2.98 -17.51 8.30
CA ASP A 127 -2.84 -18.37 7.12
C ASP A 127 -1.62 -17.97 6.29
N GLU A 128 -0.44 -18.34 6.77
CA GLU A 128 0.83 -18.00 6.15
C GLU A 128 1.01 -18.62 4.76
N LYS A 129 0.41 -19.79 4.52
CA LYS A 129 0.51 -20.48 3.23
C LYS A 129 -0.24 -19.73 2.14
N SER A 130 -1.51 -19.40 2.38
CA SER A 130 -2.30 -18.64 1.40
C SER A 130 -1.82 -17.19 1.26
N ALA A 131 -1.24 -16.61 2.31
CA ALA A 131 -0.54 -15.33 2.21
C ALA A 131 0.66 -15.42 1.26
N PHE A 132 1.51 -16.45 1.42
CA PHE A 132 2.66 -16.67 0.57
C PHE A 132 2.27 -16.89 -0.89
N GLU A 133 1.30 -17.76 -1.17
CA GLU A 133 0.81 -18.04 -2.52
C GLU A 133 0.29 -16.76 -3.19
N SER A 134 -0.47 -15.94 -2.46
CA SER A 134 -1.02 -14.67 -2.97
C SER A 134 0.08 -13.64 -3.29
N PHE A 135 1.10 -13.52 -2.42
CA PHE A 135 2.26 -12.67 -2.71
C PHE A 135 3.09 -13.19 -3.88
N TYR A 136 3.33 -14.49 -3.94
CA TYR A 136 4.07 -15.12 -5.02
C TYR A 136 3.41 -14.83 -6.38
N GLU A 137 2.09 -14.98 -6.46
CA GLU A 137 1.32 -14.67 -7.66
C GLU A 137 1.43 -13.20 -8.08
N TYR A 138 1.53 -12.27 -7.12
CA TYR A 138 1.76 -10.86 -7.40
C TYR A 138 3.18 -10.56 -7.89
N PHE A 139 4.19 -11.20 -7.30
CA PHE A 139 5.60 -10.91 -7.58
C PHE A 139 6.21 -11.75 -8.71
N LYS A 140 5.65 -12.90 -9.10
CA LYS A 140 6.27 -13.85 -10.05
C LYS A 140 6.61 -13.24 -11.42
N ASN A 141 5.86 -12.23 -11.85
CA ASN A 141 6.06 -11.53 -13.14
C ASN A 141 6.59 -10.10 -12.95
N LYS A 142 6.93 -9.70 -11.73
CA LYS A 142 7.41 -8.34 -11.42
C LYS A 142 8.88 -8.39 -11.07
N SER A 143 9.67 -7.56 -11.72
CA SER A 143 11.06 -7.36 -11.34
C SER A 143 11.15 -6.42 -10.13
N GLY A 144 11.62 -6.97 -9.02
CA GLY A 144 12.10 -6.17 -7.89
C GLY A 144 11.10 -5.94 -6.75
N VAL A 145 11.55 -5.10 -5.82
CA VAL A 145 10.84 -4.72 -4.61
C VAL A 145 9.88 -3.56 -4.92
N ILE A 146 8.74 -3.52 -4.24
CA ILE A 146 7.82 -2.37 -4.35
C ILE A 146 8.11 -1.36 -3.24
N ASP A 147 7.70 -0.10 -3.41
CA ASP A 147 7.90 0.93 -2.37
C ASP A 147 6.85 0.85 -1.26
N HIS A 148 6.69 -0.33 -0.64
CA HIS A 148 5.67 -0.59 0.37
C HIS A 148 6.25 -1.36 1.56
N TYR A 149 6.28 -0.72 2.73
CA TYR A 149 6.86 -1.29 3.96
C TYR A 149 6.21 -2.63 4.32
N LEU A 150 4.89 -2.66 4.58
CA LEU A 150 4.28 -3.84 5.20
C LEU A 150 4.27 -5.07 4.28
N ILE A 151 4.05 -4.88 2.97
CA ILE A 151 4.11 -5.97 1.98
C ILE A 151 5.52 -6.55 1.91
N ASN A 152 6.54 -5.70 1.80
CA ASN A 152 7.91 -6.17 1.74
C ASN A 152 8.32 -6.88 3.03
N LYS A 153 7.90 -6.36 4.19
CA LYS A 153 8.15 -6.97 5.50
C LYS A 153 7.55 -8.36 5.56
N ILE A 154 6.24 -8.46 5.38
CA ILE A 154 5.53 -9.74 5.54
C ILE A 154 5.97 -10.75 4.50
N TYR A 155 6.08 -10.36 3.23
CA TYR A 155 6.52 -11.30 2.20
C TYR A 155 7.98 -11.73 2.42
N GLY A 156 8.86 -10.81 2.83
CA GLY A 156 10.23 -11.11 3.20
C GLY A 156 10.33 -12.10 4.37
N LEU A 157 9.52 -11.92 5.42
CA LEU A 157 9.43 -12.84 6.55
C LEU A 157 8.93 -14.23 6.14
N LEU A 158 7.93 -14.31 5.27
CA LEU A 158 7.44 -15.58 4.73
C LEU A 158 8.53 -16.28 3.90
N LEU A 159 9.21 -15.55 3.00
CA LEU A 159 10.32 -16.08 2.21
C LEU A 159 11.46 -16.58 3.11
N TYR A 160 11.78 -15.87 4.19
CA TYR A 160 12.74 -16.31 5.20
C TYR A 160 12.34 -17.65 5.82
N LYS A 161 11.07 -17.80 6.26
CA LYS A 161 10.55 -19.07 6.80
C LYS A 161 10.63 -20.22 5.79
N TYR A 162 10.40 -19.93 4.50
CA TYR A 162 10.55 -20.89 3.41
C TYR A 162 12.00 -21.06 2.92
N LYS A 163 12.99 -20.53 3.64
CA LYS A 163 14.43 -20.62 3.34
C LYS A 163 14.84 -19.99 2.01
N GLN A 164 14.03 -19.09 1.46
CA GLN A 164 14.30 -18.35 0.22
C GLN A 164 15.09 -17.08 0.49
N TYR A 165 16.23 -17.20 1.18
CA TYR A 165 16.97 -16.08 1.77
C TYR A 165 17.41 -15.02 0.76
N LYS A 166 17.84 -15.44 -0.43
CA LYS A 166 18.28 -14.52 -1.50
C LYS A 166 17.16 -13.61 -2.01
N ILE A 167 15.92 -14.09 -1.98
CA ILE A 167 14.74 -13.34 -2.42
C ILE A 167 14.20 -12.50 -1.25
N ALA A 168 14.24 -13.05 -0.03
CA ALA A 168 13.84 -12.34 1.20
C ALA A 168 14.69 -11.08 1.44
N LEU A 169 16.00 -11.19 1.23
CA LEU A 169 16.97 -10.14 1.55
C LEU A 169 16.62 -8.75 0.97
N PRO A 170 16.43 -8.57 -0.35
CA PRO A 170 16.10 -7.25 -0.90
C PRO A 170 14.77 -6.68 -0.39
N LEU A 171 13.76 -7.53 -0.14
CA LEU A 171 12.47 -7.10 0.42
C LEU A 171 12.63 -6.60 1.86
N LEU A 172 13.33 -7.36 2.69
CA LEU A 172 13.57 -6.99 4.09
C LEU A 172 14.45 -5.73 4.20
N ARG A 173 15.47 -5.58 3.34
CA ARG A 173 16.25 -4.33 3.25
C ARG A 173 15.36 -3.14 2.90
N LYS A 174 14.48 -3.29 1.89
CA LYS A 174 13.56 -2.23 1.51
C LYS A 174 12.57 -1.88 2.64
N SER A 175 12.26 -2.84 3.49
CA SER A 175 11.41 -2.63 4.66
C SER A 175 12.15 -1.87 5.76
N ALA A 176 13.41 -2.23 6.05
CA ALA A 176 14.29 -1.51 6.98
C ALA A 176 14.57 -0.07 6.51
N GLU A 177 14.74 0.17 5.21
CA GLU A 177 14.86 1.54 4.65
C GLU A 177 13.65 2.41 5.01
N LYS A 178 12.45 1.81 5.05
CA LYS A 178 11.19 2.53 5.33
C LYS A 178 10.91 2.70 6.82
N ARG A 179 11.28 1.71 7.63
CA ARG A 179 11.17 1.73 9.10
C ARG A 179 12.45 1.19 9.74
N PRO A 180 13.50 2.02 9.86
CA PRO A 180 14.79 1.62 10.44
C PRO A 180 14.70 1.25 11.93
N GLU A 181 13.60 1.60 12.59
CA GLU A 181 13.33 1.27 13.99
C GLU A 181 12.76 -0.15 14.19
N ASP A 182 12.44 -0.86 13.11
CA ASP A 182 11.84 -2.20 13.17
C ASP A 182 12.88 -3.27 13.53
N VAL A 183 13.02 -3.50 14.84
CA VAL A 183 13.91 -4.50 15.44
C VAL A 183 13.74 -5.90 14.85
N GLU A 184 12.51 -6.31 14.52
CA GLU A 184 12.25 -7.64 13.98
C GLU A 184 12.94 -7.81 12.62
N ILE A 185 12.85 -6.81 11.75
CA ILE A 185 13.49 -6.85 10.43
C ILE A 185 15.01 -6.96 10.59
N HIS A 186 15.61 -6.15 11.46
CA HIS A 186 17.06 -6.17 11.69
C HIS A 186 17.55 -7.51 12.26
N ARG A 187 16.78 -8.16 13.15
CA ARG A 187 17.09 -9.51 13.63
C ARG A 187 17.13 -10.53 12.49
N ILE A 188 16.10 -10.52 11.63
CA ILE A 188 16.03 -11.45 10.49
C ILE A 188 17.10 -11.15 9.44
N LEU A 189 17.38 -9.87 9.14
CA LEU A 189 18.45 -9.48 8.22
C LEU A 189 19.82 -9.99 8.70
N LYS A 190 20.13 -9.81 10.00
CA LYS A 190 21.35 -10.34 10.61
C LYS A 190 21.49 -11.85 10.40
N GLU A 191 20.42 -12.61 10.66
CA GLU A 191 20.40 -14.06 10.47
C GLU A 191 20.60 -14.45 9.00
N ILE A 192 19.93 -13.76 8.07
CA ILE A 192 20.11 -13.98 6.63
C ILE A 192 21.56 -13.71 6.20
N TYR A 193 22.16 -12.60 6.64
CA TYR A 193 23.54 -12.28 6.31
C TYR A 193 24.51 -13.33 6.85
N LEU A 194 24.28 -13.82 8.07
CA LEU A 194 25.07 -14.92 8.65
C LEU A 194 24.99 -16.19 7.78
N ILE A 195 23.78 -16.60 7.39
CA ILE A 195 23.54 -17.78 6.54
C ILE A 195 24.21 -17.62 5.17
N LEU A 196 24.17 -16.42 4.60
CA LEU A 196 24.78 -16.10 3.32
C LEU A 196 26.29 -15.81 3.41
N SER A 197 26.90 -15.97 4.59
CA SER A 197 28.33 -15.69 4.86
C SER A 197 28.75 -14.24 4.59
N MET A 198 27.81 -13.30 4.70
CA MET A 198 27.98 -11.86 4.53
C MET A 198 28.36 -11.22 5.88
N LYS A 199 29.59 -11.48 6.33
CA LYS A 199 30.05 -11.12 7.69
C LYS A 199 30.08 -9.62 7.98
N HIS A 200 30.31 -8.79 6.97
CA HIS A 200 30.38 -7.34 7.17
C HIS A 200 28.99 -6.77 7.45
N GLU A 201 28.00 -7.18 6.66
CA GLU A 201 26.61 -6.79 6.77
C GLU A 201 25.97 -7.32 8.05
N GLU A 202 26.28 -8.56 8.43
CA GLU A 202 25.86 -9.13 9.72
C GLU A 202 26.33 -8.26 10.91
N LYS A 203 27.60 -7.82 10.88
CA LYS A 203 28.14 -6.92 11.92
C LYS A 203 27.43 -5.56 11.94
N ILE A 204 27.07 -5.03 10.77
CA ILE A 204 26.30 -3.78 10.68
C ILE A 204 24.93 -3.95 11.36
N GLU A 205 24.21 -5.02 11.05
CA GLU A 205 22.90 -5.29 11.66
C GLU A 205 23.00 -5.47 13.18
N LYS A 206 24.09 -6.11 13.66
CA LYS A 206 24.37 -6.21 15.10
C LYS A 206 24.51 -4.84 15.75
N ASN A 207 25.28 -3.93 15.15
CA ASN A 207 25.46 -2.57 15.67
C ASN A 207 24.14 -1.79 15.67
N ILE A 208 23.31 -1.96 14.62
CA ILE A 208 21.98 -1.32 14.56
C ILE A 208 21.10 -1.81 15.72
N LEU A 209 21.05 -3.12 15.97
CA LEU A 209 20.30 -3.69 17.08
C LEU A 209 20.78 -3.15 18.43
N GLU A 210 22.09 -3.00 18.64
CA GLU A 210 22.65 -2.40 19.85
C GLU A 210 22.19 -0.94 20.03
N VAL A 211 22.16 -0.14 18.96
CA VAL A 211 21.65 1.24 18.98
C VAL A 211 20.15 1.30 19.26
N LEU A 212 19.37 0.34 18.75
CA LEU A 212 17.93 0.21 19.02
C LEU A 212 17.63 -0.37 20.41
N GLY A 213 18.65 -0.82 21.16
CA GLY A 213 18.51 -1.40 22.50
C GLY A 213 17.97 -2.83 22.51
N ALA A 214 18.28 -3.65 21.49
CA ALA A 214 17.63 -4.92 21.19
C ALA A 214 18.56 -6.13 20.97
#